data_AF-A0A367B799-F1
#
_entry.id   AF-A0A367B799-F1
#
_cell.length_a   1.000
_cell.length_b   1.000
_cell.length_c   1.000
_cell.angle_alpha   90.00
_cell.angle_beta   90.00
_cell.angle_gamma   90.00
#
_symmetry.space_group_name_H-M   'P 1'
#
loop_
_entity.id
_entity.type
_entity.pdbx_description
1 polymer ?
#
loop_
_entity_poly.entity_id
_entity_poly.type
_entity_poly.pdbx_seq_one_letter_code
_entity_poly.pdbx_strand_id
1 'polypeptide(L)'
;MPVAWTHVGRFWTNGEPFLAVDEELLPHWRGMSDEAYEALVPDLDYELTSIPVGAGRAAVVLTDPEIGDEGWLEVFRGDDGSIAVVQANAGDYRGTLDLALRFSAADEQLADGVAVPSGRLAFVSAALDGTGENGALLMPESPGPTPTTDDADPDDGSPLLVVPPGSFRLSVRWRTELEDDAAFARWLFTRADR
;
A
#
# COMPACT_ATOMS: atom_id res chain seq x y z
N MET A 1 21.28 12.58 -1.52
CA MET A 1 20.28 13.60 -1.12
C MET A 1 19.09 12.87 -0.56
N PRO A 2 18.35 13.40 0.43
CA PRO A 2 17.11 12.78 0.89
C PRO A 2 16.11 12.71 -0.28
N VAL A 3 15.36 11.61 -0.37
CA VAL A 3 14.31 11.41 -1.38
C VAL A 3 13.24 12.48 -1.21
N ALA A 4 12.85 13.14 -2.30
CA ALA A 4 11.73 14.07 -2.30
C ALA A 4 10.45 13.29 -2.58
N TRP A 5 9.47 13.41 -1.68
CA TRP A 5 8.21 12.67 -1.76
C TRP A 5 7.07 13.55 -2.25
N THR A 6 6.23 13.00 -3.12
CA THR A 6 4.98 13.60 -3.59
C THR A 6 3.84 12.67 -3.23
N HIS A 7 2.79 13.19 -2.59
CA HIS A 7 1.55 12.44 -2.40
C HIS A 7 0.87 12.24 -3.75
N VAL A 8 0.45 11.00 -4.07
CA VAL A 8 -0.07 10.62 -5.39
C VAL A 8 -1.43 9.94 -5.33
N GLY A 9 -1.98 9.74 -4.13
CA GLY A 9 -3.26 9.10 -3.94
C GLY A 9 -3.38 8.51 -2.55
N ARG A 10 -4.53 7.93 -2.27
CA ARG A 10 -4.86 7.26 -1.02
C ARG A 10 -5.95 6.24 -1.28
N PHE A 11 -6.17 5.36 -0.32
CA PHE A 11 -7.28 4.42 -0.32
C PHE A 11 -7.73 4.15 1.10
N TRP A 12 -9.05 3.99 1.27
CA TRP A 12 -9.65 3.76 2.58
C TRP A 12 -9.63 2.28 2.95
N THR A 13 -9.31 1.97 4.20
CA THR A 13 -9.44 0.63 4.77
C THR A 13 -10.45 0.62 5.92
N ASN A 14 -11.15 -0.50 6.06
CA ASN A 14 -11.95 -0.93 7.22
C ASN A 14 -11.23 -2.03 8.03
N GLY A 15 -9.91 -2.15 7.85
CA GLY A 15 -9.06 -3.17 8.48
C GLY A 15 -8.71 -4.32 7.53
N GLU A 16 -9.25 -4.30 6.32
CA GLU A 16 -8.90 -5.23 5.26
C GLU A 16 -7.51 -4.93 4.67
N PRO A 17 -6.72 -5.97 4.34
CA PRO A 17 -5.46 -5.80 3.65
C PRO A 17 -5.68 -5.39 2.19
N PHE A 18 -4.67 -4.71 1.64
CA PHE A 18 -4.60 -4.37 0.23
C PHE A 18 -3.54 -5.20 -0.49
N LEU A 19 -3.75 -5.42 -1.78
CA LEU A 19 -2.80 -6.07 -2.68
C LEU A 19 -2.17 -5.03 -3.59
N ALA A 20 -0.83 -4.95 -3.57
CA ALA A 20 -0.05 -4.21 -4.55
C ALA A 20 0.37 -5.18 -5.67
N VAL A 21 -0.20 -5.01 -6.86
CA VAL A 21 -0.14 -6.01 -7.94
C VAL A 21 0.01 -5.36 -9.32
N ASP A 22 0.67 -6.05 -10.25
CA ASP A 22 0.69 -5.64 -11.66
C ASP A 22 -0.72 -5.67 -12.26
N GLU A 23 -1.07 -4.64 -13.05
CA GLU A 23 -2.41 -4.51 -13.65
C GLU A 23 -2.83 -5.76 -14.46
N GLU A 24 -1.90 -6.41 -15.17
CA GLU A 24 -2.21 -7.59 -15.98
C GLU A 24 -2.62 -8.82 -15.15
N LEU A 25 -2.31 -8.83 -13.85
CA LEU A 25 -2.67 -9.90 -12.94
C LEU A 25 -4.05 -9.69 -12.28
N LEU A 26 -4.65 -8.50 -12.38
CA LEU A 26 -5.94 -8.18 -11.76
C LEU A 26 -7.06 -9.17 -12.11
N PRO A 27 -7.23 -9.65 -13.36
CA PRO A 27 -8.28 -10.63 -13.67
C PRO A 27 -8.13 -11.97 -12.95
N HIS A 28 -6.96 -12.26 -12.39
CA HIS A 28 -6.69 -13.50 -11.66
C HIS A 28 -6.94 -13.40 -10.15
N TRP A 29 -7.14 -12.19 -9.62
CA TRP A 29 -7.56 -12.02 -8.24
C TRP A 29 -9.10 -12.01 -8.15
N ARG A 30 -9.65 -12.95 -7.39
CA ARG A 30 -11.09 -13.16 -7.22
C ARG A 30 -11.44 -13.14 -5.73
N GLY A 31 -11.06 -12.06 -5.05
CA GLY A 31 -11.19 -11.89 -3.61
C GLY A 31 -12.61 -12.18 -3.10
N MET A 32 -13.59 -11.55 -3.74
CA MET A 32 -15.01 -11.70 -3.39
C MET A 32 -15.62 -12.92 -4.08
N SER A 33 -15.46 -13.03 -5.39
CA SER A 33 -16.25 -13.99 -6.17
C SER A 33 -15.88 -15.45 -5.93
N ASP A 34 -14.63 -15.73 -5.58
CA ASP A 34 -14.12 -17.08 -5.34
C ASP A 34 -13.76 -17.30 -3.86
N GLU A 35 -14.17 -16.39 -2.97
CA GLU A 35 -13.85 -16.39 -1.53
C GLU A 35 -12.33 -16.43 -1.25
N ALA A 36 -11.51 -15.94 -2.20
CA ALA A 36 -10.05 -15.97 -2.08
C ALA A 36 -9.55 -15.10 -0.91
N TYR A 37 -10.27 -14.02 -0.58
CA TYR A 37 -10.00 -13.23 0.61
C TYR A 37 -10.27 -14.04 1.89
N GLU A 38 -11.39 -14.74 1.99
CA GLU A 38 -11.72 -15.50 3.20
C GLU A 38 -10.83 -16.70 3.40
N ALA A 39 -10.33 -17.28 2.32
CA ALA A 39 -9.28 -18.29 2.37
C ALA A 39 -7.93 -17.72 2.85
N LEU A 40 -7.67 -16.41 2.65
CA LEU A 40 -6.46 -15.73 3.07
C LEU A 40 -6.48 -15.33 4.55
N VAL A 41 -7.66 -14.96 5.09
CA VAL A 41 -7.83 -14.45 6.46
C VAL A 41 -7.10 -15.28 7.54
N PRO A 42 -7.15 -16.63 7.56
CA PRO A 42 -6.47 -17.42 8.58
C PRO A 42 -4.95 -17.28 8.60
N ASP A 43 -4.35 -16.86 7.48
CA ASP A 43 -2.92 -16.71 7.28
C ASP A 43 -2.46 -15.24 7.33
N LEU A 44 -3.35 -14.29 7.62
CA LEU A 44 -3.01 -12.87 7.74
C LEU A 44 -2.23 -12.60 9.04
N ASP A 45 -0.92 -12.47 8.91
CA ASP A 45 -0.01 -12.03 9.96
C ASP A 45 1.11 -11.13 9.41
N TYR A 46 1.99 -10.64 10.29
CA TYR A 46 3.11 -9.78 9.91
C TYR A 46 4.21 -10.49 9.10
N GLU A 47 4.20 -11.83 9.02
CA GLU A 47 5.14 -12.60 8.20
C GLU A 47 4.65 -12.72 6.74
N LEU A 48 3.33 -12.68 6.52
CA LEU A 48 2.73 -12.71 5.20
C LEU A 48 2.90 -11.37 4.46
N THR A 49 3.90 -11.31 3.58
CA THR A 49 4.22 -10.10 2.82
C THR A 49 3.90 -10.19 1.32
N SER A 50 3.56 -11.39 0.82
CA SER A 50 3.11 -11.56 -0.56
C SER A 50 2.29 -12.84 -0.76
N ILE A 51 1.42 -12.83 -1.77
CA ILE A 51 0.58 -13.97 -2.16
C ILE A 51 0.67 -14.24 -3.67
N PRO A 52 0.44 -15.48 -4.12
CA PRO A 52 0.33 -15.79 -5.54
C PRO A 52 -0.94 -15.16 -6.14
N VAL A 53 -0.81 -14.56 -7.33
CA VAL A 53 -1.93 -14.07 -8.14
C VAL A 53 -1.68 -14.45 -9.60
N GLY A 54 -2.48 -15.37 -10.14
CA GLY A 54 -2.26 -15.92 -11.47
C GLY A 54 -0.86 -16.53 -11.61
N ALA A 55 -0.10 -16.06 -12.61
CA ALA A 55 1.28 -16.49 -12.83
C ALA A 55 2.34 -15.66 -12.07
N GLY A 56 1.91 -14.63 -11.32
CA GLY A 56 2.77 -13.71 -10.59
C GLY A 56 2.46 -13.69 -9.09
N ARG A 57 2.80 -12.55 -8.46
CA ARG A 57 2.58 -12.32 -7.03
C ARG A 57 2.08 -10.90 -6.80
N ALA A 58 1.27 -10.74 -5.77
CA ALA A 58 0.94 -9.44 -5.19
C ALA A 58 1.68 -9.30 -3.85
N ALA A 59 2.17 -8.10 -3.55
CA ALA A 59 2.58 -7.77 -2.19
C ALA A 59 1.34 -7.49 -1.33
N VAL A 60 1.42 -7.86 -0.06
CA VAL A 60 0.35 -7.62 0.91
C VAL A 60 0.70 -6.34 1.70
N VAL A 61 -0.24 -5.40 1.69
CA VAL A 61 -0.27 -4.20 2.53
C VAL A 61 -1.30 -4.49 3.63
N LEU A 62 -0.82 -5.05 4.75
CA LEU A 62 -1.66 -5.46 5.88
C LEU A 62 -1.78 -4.32 6.88
N THR A 63 -2.98 -3.81 7.14
CA THR A 63 -3.18 -2.72 8.10
C THR A 63 -2.95 -3.16 9.53
N ASP A 64 -2.45 -2.25 10.37
CA ASP A 64 -2.26 -2.50 11.79
C ASP A 64 -3.44 -1.91 12.59
N PRO A 65 -4.26 -2.73 13.27
CA PRO A 65 -5.42 -2.25 14.01
C PRO A 65 -5.06 -1.42 15.23
N GLU A 66 -3.81 -1.49 15.73
CA GLU A 66 -3.35 -0.66 16.85
C GLU A 66 -2.95 0.75 16.40
N ILE A 67 -2.70 0.96 15.10
CA ILE A 67 -2.61 2.29 14.49
C ILE A 67 -4.02 2.79 14.19
N GLY A 68 -4.82 1.99 13.52
CA GLY A 68 -6.22 2.29 13.23
C GLY A 68 -6.85 1.11 12.54
N ASP A 69 -8.03 0.69 13.01
CA ASP A 69 -8.82 -0.34 12.35
C ASP A 69 -9.45 0.20 11.06
N GLU A 70 -9.86 1.46 11.04
CA GLU A 70 -10.36 2.15 9.85
C GLU A 70 -9.53 3.42 9.58
N GLY A 71 -9.32 3.75 8.30
CA GLY A 71 -8.61 4.98 7.97
C GLY A 71 -8.03 5.06 6.56
N TRP A 72 -7.35 6.17 6.29
CA TRP A 72 -6.63 6.37 5.04
C TRP A 72 -5.26 5.69 5.06
N LEU A 73 -4.97 4.94 4.00
CA LEU A 73 -3.61 4.60 3.59
C LEU A 73 -3.14 5.60 2.55
N GLU A 74 -2.11 6.36 2.91
CA GLU A 74 -1.59 7.46 2.09
C GLU A 74 -0.45 6.96 1.18
N VAL A 75 -0.53 7.28 -0.11
CA VAL A 75 0.41 6.80 -1.13
C VAL A 75 1.31 7.93 -1.61
N PHE A 76 2.61 7.69 -1.55
CA PHE A 76 3.64 8.65 -1.95
C PHE A 76 4.57 8.07 -2.99
N ARG A 77 5.03 8.93 -3.90
CA ARG A 77 6.10 8.63 -4.86
C ARG A 77 7.34 9.44 -4.53
N GLY A 78 8.47 8.74 -4.45
CA GLY A 78 9.79 9.33 -4.37
C GLY A 78 10.30 9.76 -5.74
N ASP A 79 11.10 10.83 -5.79
CA ASP A 79 11.79 11.28 -7.00
C ASP A 79 12.81 10.26 -7.55
N ASP A 80 13.22 9.31 -6.72
CA ASP A 80 14.03 8.17 -7.09
C ASP A 80 13.22 7.02 -7.73
N GLY A 81 11.89 7.12 -7.77
CA GLY A 81 10.98 6.09 -8.27
C GLY A 81 10.50 5.09 -7.22
N SER A 82 10.86 5.26 -5.95
CA SER A 82 10.31 4.48 -4.85
C SER A 82 8.84 4.86 -4.59
N ILE A 83 8.07 3.94 -4.01
CA ILE A 83 6.68 4.17 -3.62
C ILE A 83 6.55 3.82 -2.14
N ALA A 84 5.88 4.67 -1.37
CA ALA A 84 5.55 4.40 0.03
C ALA A 84 4.04 4.41 0.20
N VAL A 85 3.52 3.41 0.91
CA VAL A 85 2.17 3.44 1.49
C VAL A 85 2.35 3.65 2.99
N VAL A 86 1.61 4.58 3.58
CA VAL A 86 1.71 4.93 5.00
C VAL A 86 0.33 4.87 5.63
N GLN A 87 0.22 4.09 6.71
CA GLN A 87 -0.90 4.16 7.65
C GLN A 87 -0.42 4.99 8.84
N ALA A 88 -1.21 5.96 9.29
CA ALA A 88 -0.84 6.84 10.38
C ALA A 88 -2.04 7.16 11.27
N ASN A 89 -1.78 7.32 12.56
CA ASN A 89 -2.73 7.88 13.53
C ASN A 89 -1.97 8.90 14.37
N ALA A 90 -2.40 10.16 14.30
CA ALA A 90 -1.75 11.25 15.01
C ALA A 90 -2.62 12.52 15.01
N GLY A 91 -2.50 13.33 16.06
CA GLY A 91 -3.05 14.69 16.07
C GLY A 91 -2.36 15.62 15.06
N ASP A 92 -1.04 15.49 14.87
CA ASP A 92 -0.31 16.09 13.75
C ASP A 92 -0.14 15.05 12.62
N TYR A 93 -1.21 14.89 11.84
CA TYR A 93 -1.27 13.91 10.75
C TYR A 93 -0.15 14.13 9.73
N ARG A 94 -0.02 15.37 9.24
CA ARG A 94 1.01 15.72 8.25
C ARG A 94 2.42 15.53 8.78
N GLY A 95 2.70 15.99 10.00
CA GLY A 95 4.01 15.82 10.63
C GLY A 95 4.39 14.35 10.75
N THR A 96 3.43 13.50 11.13
CA THR A 96 3.62 12.05 11.23
C THR A 96 3.90 11.41 9.87
N LEU A 97 3.17 11.78 8.81
CA LEU A 97 3.44 11.32 7.45
C LEU A 97 4.85 11.74 6.98
N ASP A 98 5.22 13.01 7.19
CA ASP A 98 6.54 13.52 6.81
C ASP A 98 7.67 12.82 7.56
N LEU A 99 7.45 12.45 8.83
CA LEU A 99 8.39 11.64 9.62
C LEU A 99 8.47 10.21 9.09
N ALA A 100 7.33 9.55 8.88
CA ALA A 100 7.24 8.19 8.36
C ALA A 100 8.03 8.04 7.05
N LEU A 101 8.01 9.04 6.17
CA LEU A 101 8.76 9.04 4.90
C LEU A 101 10.28 9.23 5.07
N ARG A 102 10.73 9.87 6.16
CA ARG A 102 12.16 10.08 6.47
C ARG A 102 12.78 8.96 7.29
N PHE A 103 11.95 8.14 7.91
CA PHE A 103 12.40 7.04 8.75
C PHE A 103 13.32 6.08 7.96
N SER A 104 14.43 5.69 8.59
CA SER A 104 15.46 4.85 7.96
C SER A 104 14.90 3.49 7.56
N ALA A 105 15.20 3.00 6.35
CA ALA A 105 14.81 1.65 5.93
C ALA A 105 15.69 0.52 6.55
N ALA A 106 16.74 0.86 7.33
CA ALA A 106 17.73 -0.11 7.80
C ALA A 106 17.16 -1.20 8.73
N ASP A 107 16.11 -0.89 9.49
CA ASP A 107 15.47 -1.81 10.43
C ASP A 107 14.09 -2.27 9.94
N GLU A 108 13.85 -2.22 8.62
CA GLU A 108 12.60 -2.70 8.03
C GLU A 108 12.67 -4.19 7.72
N GLN A 109 11.54 -4.89 7.88
CA GLN A 109 11.38 -6.26 7.45
C GLN A 109 11.45 -6.30 5.92
N LEU A 110 12.45 -7.00 5.39
CA LEU A 110 12.55 -7.22 3.96
C LEU A 110 11.51 -8.27 3.55
N ALA A 111 10.66 -7.89 2.61
CA ALA A 111 9.61 -8.72 2.05
C ALA A 111 9.97 -9.22 0.65
N ASP A 112 9.08 -10.02 0.09
CA ASP A 112 9.17 -10.47 -1.30
C ASP A 112 9.10 -9.30 -2.28
N GLY A 113 9.63 -9.54 -3.48
CA GLY A 113 9.53 -8.59 -4.58
C GLY A 113 8.22 -8.73 -5.35
N VAL A 114 7.74 -7.62 -5.91
CA VAL A 114 6.63 -7.57 -6.86
C VAL A 114 7.18 -7.23 -8.24
N ALA A 115 6.91 -8.09 -9.22
CA ALA A 115 7.19 -7.80 -10.61
C ALA A 115 6.05 -6.98 -11.21
N VAL A 116 6.38 -5.88 -11.88
CA VAL A 116 5.44 -4.97 -12.54
C VAL A 116 5.87 -4.77 -14.00
N PRO A 117 5.87 -5.83 -14.84
CA PRO A 117 6.30 -5.74 -16.24
C PRO A 117 5.41 -4.84 -17.09
N SER A 118 4.14 -4.63 -16.71
CA SER A 118 3.23 -3.74 -17.44
C SER A 118 3.58 -2.26 -17.27
N GLY A 119 4.37 -1.93 -16.22
CA GLY A 119 4.59 -0.55 -15.80
C GLY A 119 3.37 0.07 -15.10
N ARG A 120 2.42 -0.74 -14.62
CA ARG A 120 1.22 -0.28 -13.92
C ARG A 120 1.03 -1.09 -12.63
N LEU A 121 1.22 -0.41 -11.50
CA LEU A 121 1.06 -0.99 -10.16
C LEU A 121 -0.29 -0.57 -9.60
N ALA A 122 -1.19 -1.52 -9.42
CA ALA A 122 -2.50 -1.34 -8.81
C ALA A 122 -2.44 -1.62 -7.31
N PHE A 123 -3.17 -0.84 -6.53
CA PHE A 123 -3.56 -1.20 -5.16
C PHE A 123 -5.03 -1.59 -5.19
N VAL A 124 -5.38 -2.75 -4.65
CA VAL A 124 -6.78 -3.22 -4.58
C VAL A 124 -7.07 -3.80 -3.20
N SER A 125 -8.25 -3.54 -2.62
CA SER A 125 -8.66 -4.27 -1.41
C SER A 125 -8.65 -5.76 -1.72
N ALA A 126 -8.07 -6.56 -0.83
CA ALA A 126 -8.04 -8.01 -0.98
C ALA A 126 -9.47 -8.59 -1.00
N ALA A 127 -10.43 -7.95 -0.34
CA ALA A 127 -11.82 -8.40 -0.31
C ALA A 127 -12.55 -8.24 -1.65
N LEU A 128 -12.05 -7.42 -2.58
CA LEU A 128 -12.66 -7.20 -3.89
C LEU A 128 -12.04 -8.11 -4.97
N ASP A 129 -12.74 -8.30 -6.08
CA ASP A 129 -12.12 -8.87 -7.27
C ASP A 129 -11.17 -7.84 -7.90
N GLY A 130 -10.14 -8.28 -8.62
CA GLY A 130 -9.28 -7.34 -9.34
C GLY A 130 -9.98 -6.71 -10.55
N THR A 131 -10.99 -7.37 -11.13
CA THR A 131 -11.81 -6.85 -12.24
C THR A 131 -13.24 -7.43 -12.19
N GLY A 132 -14.16 -6.84 -12.97
CA GLY A 132 -15.52 -7.34 -13.13
C GLY A 132 -16.54 -6.56 -12.30
N GLU A 133 -17.73 -7.15 -12.09
CA GLU A 133 -18.85 -6.50 -11.37
C GLU A 133 -18.53 -6.28 -9.88
N ASN A 134 -17.79 -7.20 -9.27
CA ASN A 134 -17.27 -7.07 -7.89
C ASN A 134 -15.84 -6.51 -7.86
N GLY A 135 -15.42 -5.87 -8.97
CA GLY A 135 -14.06 -5.39 -9.17
C GLY A 135 -13.75 -4.13 -8.36
N ALA A 136 -12.52 -4.02 -7.87
CA ALA A 136 -12.01 -2.78 -7.29
C ALA A 136 -12.08 -1.61 -8.28
N LEU A 137 -12.52 -0.45 -7.81
CA LEU A 137 -12.49 0.79 -8.59
C LEU A 137 -11.06 1.35 -8.59
N LEU A 138 -10.41 1.36 -9.75
CA LEU A 138 -9.07 1.92 -9.90
C LEU A 138 -9.10 3.34 -10.46
N MET A 139 -8.39 4.24 -9.78
CA MET A 139 -8.30 5.66 -10.11
C MET A 139 -6.89 6.00 -10.58
N PRO A 140 -6.72 6.90 -11.57
CA PRO A 140 -5.41 7.43 -11.92
C PRO A 140 -4.75 8.11 -10.71
N GLU A 141 -3.42 8.08 -10.64
CA GLU A 141 -2.69 8.87 -9.65
C GLU A 141 -3.05 10.36 -9.72
N SER A 142 -3.19 10.98 -8.56
CA SER A 142 -3.57 12.39 -8.41
C SER A 142 -2.54 13.11 -7.53
N PRO A 143 -1.44 13.61 -8.13
CA PRO A 143 -0.40 14.29 -7.39
C PRO A 143 -0.92 15.51 -6.64
N GLY A 144 -0.60 15.61 -5.36
CA GLY A 144 -1.12 16.65 -4.47
C GLY A 144 -0.20 16.98 -3.31
N PRO A 145 -0.57 17.99 -2.49
CA PRO A 145 0.10 18.23 -1.22
C PRO A 145 -0.13 17.06 -0.26
N THR A 146 0.83 16.80 0.62
CA THR A 146 0.63 15.88 1.75
C THR A 146 -0.63 16.29 2.54
N PRO A 147 -1.57 15.36 2.80
CA PRO A 147 -2.76 15.63 3.58
C PRO A 147 -2.44 16.16 4.98
N THR A 148 -3.32 17.01 5.51
CA THR A 148 -3.19 17.58 6.86
C THR A 148 -4.11 16.95 7.88
N THR A 149 -5.03 16.11 7.46
CA THR A 149 -6.03 15.40 8.26
C THR A 149 -6.48 14.13 7.53
N ASP A 150 -6.93 13.14 8.27
CA ASP A 150 -7.60 11.92 7.85
C ASP A 150 -9.15 11.99 7.87
N ASP A 151 -9.74 13.13 8.30
CA ASP A 151 -11.19 13.32 8.46
C ASP A 151 -12.01 13.33 7.16
N ALA A 152 -11.38 13.14 6.00
CA ALA A 152 -12.07 13.22 4.72
C ALA A 152 -12.97 12.00 4.49
N ASP A 153 -14.15 12.23 3.90
CA ASP A 153 -15.09 11.16 3.56
C ASP A 153 -14.41 10.09 2.69
N PRO A 154 -14.61 8.79 3.01
CA PRO A 154 -13.99 7.69 2.28
C PRO A 154 -14.40 7.68 0.81
N ASP A 155 -13.48 7.28 -0.06
CA ASP A 155 -13.72 6.98 -1.46
C ASP A 155 -13.48 5.49 -1.73
N ASP A 156 -14.28 4.92 -2.63
CA ASP A 156 -14.18 3.49 -2.99
C ASP A 156 -13.00 3.23 -3.96
N GLY A 157 -12.25 4.28 -4.32
CA GLY A 157 -11.24 4.27 -5.36
C GLY A 157 -9.85 3.98 -4.81
N SER A 158 -9.12 3.08 -5.45
CA SER A 158 -7.70 2.83 -5.14
C SER A 158 -6.78 3.28 -6.28
N PRO A 159 -5.57 3.76 -5.99
CA PRO A 159 -4.69 4.32 -7.01
C PRO A 159 -4.11 3.23 -7.92
N LEU A 160 -4.05 3.55 -9.21
CA LEU A 160 -3.32 2.84 -10.24
C LEU A 160 -2.14 3.69 -10.70
N LEU A 161 -0.95 3.30 -10.26
CA LEU A 161 0.27 4.07 -10.48
C LEU A 161 0.93 3.68 -11.80
N VAL A 162 1.40 4.67 -12.55
CA VAL A 162 2.27 4.45 -13.71
C VAL A 162 3.73 4.44 -13.24
N VAL A 163 4.38 3.29 -13.37
CA VAL A 163 5.75 3.06 -12.89
C VAL A 163 6.64 2.57 -14.04
N PRO A 164 7.96 2.76 -13.97
CA PRO A 164 8.85 2.09 -14.90
C PRO A 164 8.68 0.57 -14.81
N PRO A 165 8.56 -0.15 -15.94
CA PRO A 165 8.52 -1.60 -15.94
C PRO A 165 9.73 -2.19 -15.22
N GLY A 166 9.52 -3.21 -14.38
CA GLY A 166 10.59 -3.83 -13.61
C GLY A 166 10.10 -4.58 -12.39
N SER A 167 10.92 -4.63 -11.35
CA SER A 167 10.57 -5.26 -10.07
C SER A 167 10.81 -4.31 -8.92
N PHE A 168 9.93 -4.36 -7.93
CA PHE A 168 10.07 -3.65 -6.66
C PHE A 168 10.35 -4.63 -5.54
N ARG A 169 11.26 -4.28 -4.65
CA ARG A 169 11.43 -4.93 -3.35
C ARG A 169 10.58 -4.19 -2.33
N LEU A 170 9.75 -4.93 -1.59
CA LEU A 170 9.02 -4.40 -0.46
C LEU A 170 9.90 -4.45 0.80
N SER A 171 9.87 -3.36 1.58
CA SER A 171 10.36 -3.29 2.95
C SER A 171 9.22 -2.79 3.82
N VAL A 172 8.97 -3.45 4.96
CA VAL A 172 7.86 -3.12 5.84
C VAL A 172 8.39 -2.63 7.17
N ARG A 173 7.92 -1.44 7.58
CA ARG A 173 7.99 -0.98 8.96
C ARG A 173 6.62 -1.15 9.58
N TRP A 174 6.51 -2.15 10.42
CA TRP A 174 5.35 -2.31 11.29
C TRP A 174 5.36 -1.26 12.39
N ARG A 175 4.20 -1.14 13.06
CA ARG A 175 3.89 -0.21 14.14
C ARG A 175 5.10 0.47 14.78
N THR A 176 5.29 1.73 14.44
CA THR A 176 6.32 2.60 15.01
C THR A 176 5.64 3.71 15.77
N GLU A 177 5.75 3.64 17.10
CA GLU A 177 5.31 4.69 18.01
C GLU A 177 6.28 5.87 17.97
N LEU A 178 5.71 7.06 17.98
CA LEU A 178 6.38 8.35 18.03
C LEU A 178 5.99 9.07 19.34
N GLU A 179 6.49 10.29 19.50
CA GLU A 179 6.06 11.17 20.59
C GLU A 179 4.57 11.55 20.43
N ASP A 180 3.94 11.98 21.51
CA ASP A 180 2.55 12.48 21.54
C ASP A 180 1.49 11.49 21.02
N ASP A 181 1.65 10.20 21.36
CA ASP A 181 0.74 9.10 21.00
C ASP A 181 0.56 8.90 19.48
N ALA A 182 1.44 9.49 18.66
CA ALA A 182 1.43 9.28 17.22
C ALA A 182 2.04 7.91 16.86
N ALA A 183 1.47 7.23 15.87
CA ALA A 183 2.00 5.97 15.37
C ALA A 183 1.85 5.86 13.86
N PHE A 184 2.75 5.12 13.22
CA PHE A 184 2.64 4.81 11.79
C PHE A 184 3.16 3.41 11.45
N ALA A 185 2.70 2.92 10.30
CA ALA A 185 3.27 1.78 9.58
C ALA A 185 3.56 2.19 8.14
N ARG A 186 4.58 1.58 7.53
CA ARG A 186 5.04 1.93 6.18
C ARG A 186 5.37 0.69 5.35
N TRP A 187 4.84 0.66 4.13
CA TRP A 187 5.22 -0.28 3.08
C TRP A 187 6.01 0.48 2.02
N LEU A 188 7.32 0.22 1.97
CA LEU A 188 8.24 0.90 1.07
C LEU A 188 8.64 -0.03 -0.08
N PHE A 189 8.21 0.32 -1.29
CA PHE A 189 8.55 -0.33 -2.54
C PHE A 189 9.75 0.39 -3.17
N THR A 190 10.90 -0.27 -3.21
CA THR A 190 12.12 0.25 -3.85
C THR A 190 12.43 -0.55 -5.10
N ARG A 191 12.96 0.10 -6.14
CA ARG A 191 13.34 -0.61 -7.38
C ARG A 191 14.44 -1.64 -7.09
N ALA A 192 14.21 -2.88 -7.50
CA ALA A 192 15.15 -3.99 -7.33
C ALA A 192 16.17 -4.09 -8.48
N ASP A 193 15.91 -3.43 -9.61
CA ASP A 193 16.72 -3.45 -10.82
C ASP A 193 17.76 -2.33 -10.90
N ARG A 194 18.13 -1.76 -9.74
CA ARG A 194 19.10 -0.67 -9.62
C ARG A 194 20.47 -1.14 -9.11
#